data_AF-A0A832A5F8-F1
#
_entry.id   AF-A0A832A5F8-F1
#
_cell.length_a   1.000
_cell.length_b   1.000
_cell.length_c   1.000
_cell.angle_alpha   90.00
_cell.angle_beta   90.00
_cell.angle_gamma   90.00
#
_symmetry.space_group_name_H-M   'P 1'
#
loop_
_entity.id
_entity.type
_entity.pdbx_description
1 polymer ?
#
loop_
_entity_poly.entity_id
_entity_poly.type
_entity_poly.pdbx_seq_one_letter_code
_entity_poly.pdbx_strand_id
1 'polypeptide(L)'
;MAQNRETRDRGKPSRQKVHTLLVEVGRRPGDGLPEHSTGAALVCYASGVDEAEAVRETVAVLKQAGLNPLEVSGYGTLEERLAEGHDIAGEERRLMGRALAENAVIIAQMTPFFEDGPARTPAGPGTETGQG
;
A
#
# COMPACT_ATOMS: atom_id res chain seq x y z
N MET A 1 5.60 -38.95 8.22
CA MET A 1 5.03 -38.30 7.03
C MET A 1 5.17 -36.79 7.20
N ALA A 2 6.18 -36.19 6.59
CA ALA A 2 6.30 -34.74 6.44
C ALA A 2 7.03 -34.55 5.11
N GLN A 3 6.25 -34.43 4.04
CA GLN A 3 6.77 -34.37 2.68
C GLN A 3 7.49 -33.03 2.48
N ASN A 4 8.81 -33.14 2.38
CA ASN A 4 9.70 -32.42 1.48
C ASN A 4 8.98 -31.36 0.62
N ARG A 5 9.04 -30.08 1.00
CA ARG A 5 8.70 -28.99 0.07
C ARG A 5 9.88 -28.82 -0.88
N GLU A 6 9.92 -29.73 -1.83
CA GLU A 6 10.86 -29.81 -2.93
C GLU A 6 11.02 -28.43 -3.57
N THR A 7 12.28 -28.01 -3.62
CA THR A 7 12.80 -26.86 -4.34
C THR A 7 12.34 -26.93 -5.80
N ARG A 8 11.21 -26.31 -6.16
CA ARG A 8 10.81 -26.18 -7.56
C ARG A 8 11.52 -24.99 -8.18
N ASP A 9 12.35 -25.32 -9.16
CA ASP A 9 12.90 -24.48 -10.22
C ASP A 9 13.91 -23.38 -9.81
N ARG A 10 15.19 -23.76 -9.67
CA ARG A 10 16.33 -22.82 -9.70
C ARG A 10 16.98 -22.82 -11.09
N GLY A 11 16.18 -22.57 -12.14
CA GLY A 11 16.69 -22.70 -13.53
C GLY A 11 16.11 -21.73 -14.54
N LYS A 12 14.85 -21.28 -14.40
CA LYS A 12 14.30 -20.22 -15.26
C LYS A 12 14.30 -18.87 -14.58
N PRO A 13 14.68 -17.79 -15.29
CA PRO A 13 14.42 -16.43 -14.82
C PRO A 13 12.93 -16.33 -14.49
N SER A 14 12.61 -15.92 -13.26
CA SER A 14 11.23 -15.65 -12.90
C SER A 14 10.69 -14.60 -13.86
N ARG A 15 9.54 -14.88 -14.49
CA ARG A 15 8.83 -13.89 -15.31
C ARG A 15 8.19 -12.79 -14.46
N GLN A 16 8.20 -12.96 -13.14
CA GLN A 16 7.68 -12.02 -12.18
C GLN A 16 8.52 -10.74 -12.18
N LYS A 17 7.82 -9.63 -12.28
CA LYS A 17 8.32 -8.27 -12.08
C LYS A 17 7.67 -7.68 -10.84
N VAL A 18 8.22 -6.59 -10.34
CA VAL A 18 7.63 -5.82 -9.25
C VAL A 18 7.06 -4.54 -9.80
N HIS A 19 5.75 -4.41 -9.63
CA HIS A 19 4.96 -3.25 -10.03
C HIS A 19 4.79 -2.34 -8.82
N THR A 20 4.91 -1.03 -9.05
CA THR A 20 4.44 -0.03 -8.10
C THR A 20 2.96 0.25 -8.41
N LEU A 21 2.10 0.05 -7.43
CA LEU A 21 0.68 0.34 -7.52
C LEU A 21 0.31 1.38 -6.46
N LEU A 22 -0.51 2.36 -6.84
CA LEU A 22 -1.24 3.19 -5.89
C LEU A 22 -2.64 2.60 -5.76
N VAL A 23 -3.05 2.29 -4.54
CA VAL A 23 -4.39 1.76 -4.26
C VAL A 23 -5.10 2.71 -3.33
N GLU A 24 -6.25 3.22 -3.76
CA GLU A 24 -7.16 3.92 -2.87
C GLU A 24 -8.10 2.92 -2.21
N VAL A 25 -8.21 3.01 -0.89
CA VAL A 25 -9.14 2.20 -0.10
C VAL A 25 -10.13 3.10 0.63
N GLY A 26 -11.39 2.67 0.67
CA GLY A 26 -12.45 3.34 1.43
C GLY A 26 -12.56 2.80 2.85
N ARG A 27 -13.17 3.59 3.73
CA ARG A 27 -13.48 3.15 5.10
C ARG A 27 -14.51 2.03 5.12
N ARG A 28 -14.27 1.03 5.99
CA ARG A 28 -15.25 0.01 6.37
C ARG A 28 -15.03 -0.50 7.80
N PRO A 29 -16.02 -1.13 8.44
CA PRO A 29 -15.85 -1.71 9.77
C PRO A 29 -14.72 -2.76 9.77
N GLY A 30 -13.79 -2.63 10.73
CA GLY A 30 -12.70 -3.57 10.93
C GLY A 30 -11.54 -3.49 9.92
N ASP A 31 -11.44 -2.38 9.16
CA ASP A 31 -10.38 -2.18 8.16
C ASP A 31 -8.99 -1.86 8.73
N GLY A 32 -8.89 -1.58 10.03
CA GLY A 32 -7.64 -1.18 10.66
C GLY A 32 -7.14 0.21 10.24
N LEU A 33 -7.95 0.99 9.51
CA LEU A 33 -7.61 2.38 9.20
C LEU A 33 -7.68 3.25 10.48
N PRO A 34 -6.84 4.30 10.61
CA PRO A 34 -6.88 5.22 11.75
C PRO A 34 -8.28 5.76 12.04
N GLU A 35 -8.61 6.04 13.30
CA GLU A 35 -9.91 6.62 13.66
C GLU A 35 -10.18 7.92 12.89
N HIS A 36 -11.46 8.16 12.57
CA HIS A 36 -11.93 9.32 11.80
C HIS A 36 -11.41 9.45 10.36
N SER A 37 -10.64 8.49 9.85
CA SER A 37 -10.32 8.46 8.43
C SER A 37 -11.52 8.02 7.59
N THR A 38 -11.63 8.54 6.36
CA THR A 38 -12.62 8.13 5.35
C THR A 38 -12.07 7.13 4.35
N GLY A 39 -10.74 6.94 4.34
CA GLY A 39 -10.03 6.04 3.45
C GLY A 39 -8.53 6.18 3.62
N ALA A 40 -7.77 5.64 2.67
CA ALA A 40 -6.34 5.86 2.57
C ALA A 40 -5.84 5.62 1.14
N ALA A 41 -4.75 6.29 0.78
CA ALA A 41 -3.90 5.91 -0.34
C ALA A 41 -2.81 4.96 0.16
N LEU A 42 -2.64 3.83 -0.52
CA LEU A 42 -1.62 2.82 -0.24
C LEU A 42 -0.66 2.75 -1.43
N VAL A 43 0.63 2.94 -1.18
CA VAL A 43 1.66 2.60 -2.16
C VAL A 43 2.03 1.14 -1.92
N CYS A 44 1.80 0.31 -2.93
CA CYS A 44 2.01 -1.13 -2.89
C CYS A 44 3.11 -1.53 -3.88
N TYR A 45 4.04 -2.38 -3.45
CA TYR A 45 4.90 -3.14 -4.34
C TYR A 45 4.35 -4.54 -4.49
N ALA A 46 3.93 -4.89 -5.70
CA ALA A 46 3.28 -6.16 -5.99
C ALA A 46 4.08 -6.94 -7.03
N SER A 47 4.36 -8.20 -6.75
CA SER A 47 4.87 -9.13 -7.76
C SER A 47 3.77 -9.50 -8.75
N GLY A 48 4.07 -9.48 -10.05
CA GLY A 48 3.20 -10.01 -11.11
C GLY A 48 3.99 -10.30 -12.38
N VAL A 49 3.52 -11.23 -13.22
CA VAL A 49 4.06 -11.45 -14.58
C VAL A 49 3.72 -10.30 -15.53
N ASP A 50 2.60 -9.64 -15.26
CA ASP A 50 2.13 -8.43 -15.90
C ASP A 50 1.38 -7.56 -14.89
N GLU A 51 1.11 -6.31 -15.26
CA GLU A 51 0.44 -5.37 -14.39
C GLU A 51 -0.98 -5.82 -14.02
N ALA A 52 -1.71 -6.42 -14.96
CA ALA A 52 -3.08 -6.86 -14.71
C ALA A 52 -3.13 -7.98 -13.67
N GLU A 53 -2.16 -8.89 -13.65
CA GLU A 53 -1.99 -9.88 -12.58
C GLU A 53 -1.66 -9.20 -11.25
N ALA A 54 -0.67 -8.31 -11.22
CA ALA A 54 -0.29 -7.60 -9.99
C ALA A 54 -1.49 -6.83 -9.38
N VAL A 55 -2.33 -6.21 -10.22
CA VAL A 55 -3.56 -5.53 -9.80
C VAL A 55 -4.58 -6.52 -9.22
N ARG A 56 -4.85 -7.63 -9.92
CA ARG A 56 -5.81 -8.64 -9.44
C ARG A 56 -5.41 -9.22 -8.09
N GLU A 57 -4.13 -9.60 -7.94
CA GLU A 57 -3.61 -10.16 -6.70
C GLU A 57 -3.62 -9.13 -5.57
N THR A 58 -3.27 -7.88 -5.86
CA THR A 58 -3.34 -6.78 -4.87
C THR A 58 -4.76 -6.59 -4.35
N VAL A 59 -5.75 -6.53 -5.25
CA VAL A 59 -7.16 -6.40 -4.85
C VAL A 59 -7.60 -7.61 -4.01
N ALA A 60 -7.19 -8.83 -4.39
CA ALA A 60 -7.53 -10.04 -3.65
C ALA A 60 -6.95 -10.03 -2.23
N VAL A 61 -5.66 -9.72 -2.08
CA VAL A 61 -4.96 -9.65 -0.79
C VAL A 61 -5.57 -8.57 0.12
N LEU A 62 -5.83 -7.37 -0.40
CA LEU A 62 -6.42 -6.29 0.40
C LEU A 62 -7.83 -6.63 0.87
N LYS A 63 -8.64 -7.27 0.03
CA LYS A 63 -9.97 -7.76 0.42
C LYS A 63 -9.90 -8.84 1.51
N GLN A 64 -8.95 -9.78 1.39
CA GLN A 64 -8.69 -10.80 2.43
C GLN A 64 -8.24 -10.17 3.74
N ALA A 65 -7.49 -9.07 3.69
CA ALA A 65 -7.09 -8.28 4.86
C ALA A 65 -8.22 -7.39 5.44
N GLY A 66 -9.42 -7.41 4.85
CA GLY A 66 -10.56 -6.64 5.36
C GLY A 66 -10.62 -5.18 4.90
N LEU A 67 -9.76 -4.76 3.98
CA LEU A 67 -9.79 -3.42 3.38
C LEU A 67 -10.85 -3.33 2.26
N ASN A 68 -11.14 -2.12 1.79
CA ASN A 68 -12.09 -1.84 0.71
C ASN A 68 -11.41 -1.13 -0.48
N PRO A 69 -10.73 -1.85 -1.39
CA PRO A 69 -10.14 -1.24 -2.58
C PRO A 69 -11.21 -0.54 -3.45
N LEU A 70 -10.96 0.72 -3.79
CA LEU A 70 -11.82 1.55 -4.63
C LEU A 70 -11.22 1.71 -6.04
N GLU A 71 -9.98 2.16 -6.09
CA GLU A 71 -9.24 2.42 -7.33
C GLU A 71 -7.82 1.88 -7.22
N VAL A 72 -7.28 1.40 -8.34
CA VAL A 72 -5.90 0.94 -8.46
C VAL A 72 -5.27 1.58 -9.69
N SER A 73 -4.14 2.25 -9.49
CA SER A 73 -3.36 2.88 -10.54
C SER A 73 -1.96 2.26 -10.61
N GLY A 74 -1.51 1.91 -11.81
CA GLY A 74 -0.17 1.37 -12.06
C GLY A 74 0.85 2.48 -12.35
N TYR A 75 2.04 2.38 -11.73
CA TYR A 75 3.18 3.27 -11.94
C TYR A 75 4.36 2.55 -12.59
N GLY A 76 4.08 1.45 -13.28
CA GLY A 76 5.09 0.63 -13.95
C GLY A 76 5.94 -0.22 -13.00
N THR A 77 6.92 -0.87 -13.62
CA THR A 77 7.85 -1.80 -12.98
C THR A 77 9.08 -1.08 -12.43
N LEU A 78 9.81 -1.74 -11.52
CA LEU A 78 11.12 -1.25 -11.06
C LEU A 78 12.05 -0.94 -12.25
N GLU A 79 12.08 -1.81 -13.26
CA GLU A 79 12.94 -1.66 -14.45
C GLU A 79 12.59 -0.41 -15.26
N GLU A 80 11.29 -0.18 -15.50
CA GLU A 80 10.79 1.00 -16.24
C GLU A 80 11.11 2.28 -15.47
N ARG A 81 10.85 2.32 -14.15
CA ARG A 81 11.15 3.49 -13.33
C ARG A 81 12.64 3.83 -13.31
N LEU A 82 13.52 2.82 -13.24
CA LEU A 82 14.96 3.04 -13.34
C LEU A 82 15.38 3.53 -14.73
N ALA A 83 14.75 3.01 -15.80
CA ALA A 83 15.02 3.45 -17.17
C ALA A 83 14.56 4.90 -17.42
N GLU A 84 13.49 5.34 -16.75
CA GLU A 84 13.02 6.74 -16.74
C GLU A 84 13.91 7.68 -15.90
N GLY A 85 14.93 7.13 -15.22
CA GLY A 85 15.87 7.90 -14.41
C GLY A 85 15.36 8.24 -13.01
N HIS A 86 14.31 7.56 -12.52
CA HIS A 86 13.87 7.74 -11.14
C HIS A 86 14.90 7.18 -10.16
N ASP A 87 15.28 8.01 -9.19
CA ASP A 87 16.03 7.52 -8.03
C ASP A 87 15.08 6.82 -7.06
N ILE A 88 15.38 5.56 -6.77
CA ILE A 88 14.57 4.70 -5.91
C ILE A 88 15.45 4.34 -4.73
N ALA A 89 15.03 4.78 -3.54
CA ALA A 89 15.83 4.65 -2.34
C ALA A 89 16.16 3.18 -2.04
N GLY A 90 17.30 2.92 -1.39
CA GLY A 90 17.75 1.56 -1.09
C GLY A 90 16.74 0.75 -0.26
N GLU A 91 15.99 1.42 0.61
CA GLU A 91 14.91 0.80 1.38
C GLU A 91 13.74 0.35 0.49
N GLU A 92 13.28 1.21 -0.41
CA GLU A 92 12.23 0.87 -1.38
C GLU A 92 12.66 -0.31 -2.26
N ARG A 93 13.91 -0.31 -2.75
CA ARG A 93 14.45 -1.45 -3.53
C ARG A 93 14.47 -2.75 -2.72
N ARG A 94 14.74 -2.69 -1.42
CA ARG A 94 14.68 -3.88 -0.54
C ARG A 94 13.25 -4.39 -0.40
N LEU A 95 12.27 -3.50 -0.21
CA LEU A 95 10.86 -3.88 -0.16
C LEU A 95 10.41 -4.48 -1.49
N MET A 96 10.78 -3.87 -2.62
CA MET A 96 10.49 -4.39 -3.96
C MET A 96 11.12 -5.78 -4.19
N GLY A 97 12.38 -5.96 -3.81
CA GLY A 97 13.05 -7.25 -3.90
C GLY A 97 12.40 -8.33 -3.03
N ARG A 98 11.88 -7.94 -1.85
CA ARG A 98 11.12 -8.83 -0.97
C ARG A 98 9.78 -9.24 -1.59
N ALA A 99 9.05 -8.29 -2.18
CA ALA A 99 7.80 -8.58 -2.89
C ALA A 99 8.03 -9.61 -4.01
N LEU A 100 9.11 -9.47 -4.79
CA LEU A 100 9.51 -10.47 -5.81
C LEU A 100 9.85 -11.83 -5.21
N ALA A 101 10.70 -11.85 -4.18
CA ALA A 101 11.20 -13.10 -3.60
C ALA A 101 10.10 -13.92 -2.94
N GLU A 102 9.11 -13.25 -2.34
CA GLU A 102 8.02 -13.88 -1.60
C GLU A 102 6.74 -14.08 -2.44
N ASN A 103 6.71 -13.59 -3.69
CA ASN A 103 5.50 -13.46 -4.51
C ASN A 103 4.38 -12.77 -3.72
N ALA A 104 4.69 -11.60 -3.18
CA ALA A 104 3.87 -10.91 -2.20
C ALA A 104 3.48 -9.50 -2.64
N VAL A 105 2.47 -8.96 -1.96
CA VAL A 105 2.07 -7.56 -2.03
C VAL A 105 2.53 -6.89 -0.73
N ILE A 106 3.38 -5.88 -0.84
CA ILE A 106 3.94 -5.15 0.30
C ILE A 106 3.43 -3.71 0.27
N ILE A 107 2.79 -3.28 1.35
CA ILE A 107 2.41 -1.87 1.55
C ILE A 107 3.67 -1.12 2.01
N ALA A 108 4.18 -0.24 1.15
CA ALA A 108 5.36 0.58 1.39
C ALA A 108 5.02 1.89 2.11
N GLN A 109 3.88 2.48 1.77
CA GLN A 109 3.38 3.69 2.40
C GLN A 109 1.86 3.63 2.53
N MET A 110 1.35 4.23 3.60
CA MET A 110 -0.06 4.42 3.86
C MET A 110 -0.31 5.87 4.23
N THR A 111 -1.17 6.55 3.47
CA THR A 111 -1.55 7.94 3.68
C THR A 111 -3.06 8.00 3.92
N PRO A 112 -3.52 8.10 5.16
CA PRO A 112 -4.95 8.17 5.47
C PRO A 112 -5.59 9.45 4.95
N PHE A 113 -6.85 9.34 4.53
CA PHE A 113 -7.69 10.47 4.18
C PHE A 113 -8.54 10.86 5.40
N PHE A 114 -8.55 12.14 5.74
CA PHE A 114 -9.41 12.70 6.77
C PHE A 114 -10.30 13.76 6.11
N GLU A 115 -11.58 13.82 6.47
CA GLU A 115 -12.38 14.99 6.12
C GLU A 115 -11.83 16.18 6.90
N ASP A 116 -11.50 17.27 6.21
CA ASP A 116 -11.24 18.57 6.82
C ASP A 116 -12.54 19.07 7.51
N GLY A 117 -12.86 18.52 8.67
CA GLY A 117 -13.71 19.19 9.66
C GLY A 117 -12.92 20.36 10.24
N PRO A 118 -13.55 21.52 10.52
CA PRO A 118 -12.82 22.76 10.80
C PRO A 118 -11.78 22.50 11.87
N ALA A 119 -10.54 22.91 11.60
CA ALA A 119 -9.48 22.95 12.60
C ALA A 119 -10.12 23.42 13.90
N ARG A 120 -10.19 22.54 14.91
CA ARG A 120 -10.67 22.94 16.22
C ARG A 120 -9.64 23.91 16.73
N THR A 121 -9.83 25.20 16.42
CA THR A 121 -9.22 26.29 17.15
C THR A 121 -9.51 25.97 18.60
N PRO A 122 -8.51 25.75 19.46
CA PRO A 122 -8.77 25.55 20.87
C PRO A 122 -9.52 26.80 21.32
N ALA A 123 -10.78 26.62 21.72
CA ALA A 123 -11.55 27.67 22.35
C ALA A 123 -10.74 28.10 23.57
N GLY A 124 -10.11 29.28 23.48
CA GLY A 124 -9.43 29.90 24.60
C GLY A 124 -10.42 30.03 25.76
N PRO A 125 -9.96 29.89 27.01
CA PRO A 125 -10.85 29.89 28.17
C PRO A 125 -11.61 31.21 28.20
N GLY A 126 -12.93 31.12 28.28
CA GLY A 126 -13.82 32.27 28.43
C GLY A 126 -13.40 33.09 29.64
N THR A 127 -13.03 34.34 29.40
CA THR A 127 -12.95 35.34 30.46
C THR A 127 -14.36 35.73 30.85
N GLU A 128 -14.86 35.12 31.92
CA GLU A 128 -16.00 35.62 32.68
C GLU A 128 -15.59 35.76 34.15
N THR A 129 -15.34 37.01 34.56
CA THR A 129 -15.42 37.58 35.92
C THR A 129 -14.82 38.98 35.81
N GLY A 130 -15.41 40.07 36.26
CA GLY A 130 -16.57 40.33 37.11
C GLY A 130 -16.52 41.83 37.39
N GLN A 131 -17.68 42.40 37.67
CA GLN A 131 -17.90 43.82 37.95
C GLN A 131 -17.02 44.34 39.10
N GLY A 132 -16.61 45.61 38.98
CA GLY A 132 -15.97 46.43 40.01
C GLY A 132 -15.81 47.85 39.51
#